data_AF-A0A1F3ZP49-F1
#
_entry.id   AF-A0A1F3ZP49-F1
#
_cell.length_a   1.000
_cell.length_b   1.000
_cell.length_c   1.000
_cell.angle_alpha   90.00
_cell.angle_beta   90.00
_cell.angle_gamma   90.00
#
_symmetry.space_group_name_H-M   'P 1'
#
loop_
_entity.id
_entity.type
_entity.pdbx_description
1 polymer ?
#
loop_
_entity_poly.entity_id
_entity_poly.type
_entity_poly.pdbx_seq_one_letter_code
_entity_poly.pdbx_strand_id
1 'polypeptide(L)'
;MIAATAKRVIADNGLSHRINVLAKVSNDLKVGAELEHQADILVSEVLSSELLGEHVLPSIEEARRRLLKPGGRVIPASGSVSARRVPGQCDS
;
A
#
# COMPACT_ATOMS: atom_id res chain seq x y z
N MET A 1 17.23 -3.71 3.21
CA MET A 1 17.02 -4.45 4.48
C MET A 1 15.58 -4.92 4.67
N ILE A 2 14.56 -4.08 4.56
CA ILE A 2 13.15 -4.45 4.81
C ILE A 2 12.68 -5.66 3.98
N ALA A 3 12.94 -5.67 2.67
CA ALA A 3 12.54 -6.78 1.80
C ALA A 3 13.20 -8.12 2.18
N ALA A 4 14.44 -8.11 2.67
CA ALA A 4 15.12 -9.31 3.11
C ALA A 4 14.50 -9.86 4.41
N THR A 5 14.18 -8.97 5.35
CA THR A 5 13.45 -9.33 6.58
C THR A 5 12.07 -9.90 6.26
N ALA A 6 11.31 -9.27 5.36
CA ALA A 6 10.00 -9.77 4.93
C ALA A 6 10.09 -11.19 4.33
N LYS A 7 11.08 -11.43 3.44
CA LYS A 7 11.33 -12.75 2.87
C LYS A 7 11.63 -13.80 3.95
N ARG A 8 12.41 -13.45 4.97
CA ARG A 8 12.70 -14.36 6.08
C ARG A 8 11.45 -14.70 6.89
N VAL A 9 10.66 -13.70 7.28
CA VAL A 9 9.41 -13.93 8.03
C VAL A 9 8.44 -14.81 7.23
N ILE A 10 8.32 -14.59 5.91
CA ILE A 10 7.48 -15.43 5.04
C ILE A 10 7.98 -16.88 4.99
N ALA A 11 9.30 -17.09 4.92
CA ALA A 11 9.91 -18.40 4.92
C ALA A 11 9.70 -19.14 6.24
N ASP A 12 9.87 -18.44 7.36
CA ASP A 12 9.66 -18.99 8.71
C ASP A 12 8.20 -19.45 8.92
N ASN A 13 7.25 -18.84 8.20
CA ASN A 13 5.83 -19.23 8.21
C ASN A 13 5.45 -20.26 7.13
N GLY A 14 6.41 -20.76 6.33
CA GLY A 14 6.16 -21.73 5.27
C GLY A 14 5.38 -21.19 4.06
N LEU A 15 5.26 -19.87 3.92
CA LEU A 15 4.43 -19.20 2.91
C LEU A 15 5.19 -18.81 1.64
N SER A 16 6.48 -19.16 1.51
CA SER A 16 7.31 -18.79 0.36
C SER A 16 6.77 -19.28 -0.99
N HIS A 17 5.95 -20.33 -1.00
CA HIS A 17 5.29 -20.85 -2.19
C HIS A 17 4.05 -20.05 -2.63
N ARG A 18 3.55 -19.13 -1.77
CA ARG A 18 2.36 -18.31 -2.03
C ARG A 18 2.65 -16.82 -2.06
N ILE A 19 3.68 -16.36 -1.34
CA ILE A 19 3.96 -14.92 -1.19
C ILE A 19 5.28 -14.60 -1.89
N ASN A 20 5.18 -13.77 -2.93
CA ASN A 20 6.34 -13.24 -3.63
C ASN A 20 6.65 -11.81 -3.14
N VAL A 21 7.91 -11.54 -2.80
CA VAL A 21 8.37 -10.22 -2.33
C VAL A 21 9.19 -9.55 -3.42
N LEU A 22 8.63 -8.49 -3.98
CA LEU A 22 9.27 -7.65 -5.00
C LEU A 22 9.86 -6.41 -4.33
N ALA A 23 11.20 -6.32 -4.30
CA ALA A 23 11.92 -5.19 -3.73
C ALA A 23 12.04 -4.04 -4.75
N LYS A 24 10.90 -3.54 -5.24
CA LYS A 24 10.80 -2.44 -6.21
C LYS A 24 9.74 -1.45 -5.73
N VAL A 25 9.86 -0.19 -6.15
CA VAL A 25 8.78 0.79 -6.00
C VAL A 25 7.60 0.41 -6.89
N SER A 26 6.38 0.65 -6.42
CA SER A 26 5.14 0.27 -7.10
C SER A 26 5.04 0.80 -8.54
N ASN A 27 5.61 1.97 -8.79
CA ASN A 27 5.56 2.64 -10.10
C ASN A 27 6.37 1.89 -11.18
N ASP A 28 7.35 1.09 -10.76
CA ASP A 28 8.18 0.28 -11.65
C ASP A 28 7.60 -1.10 -11.93
N LEU A 29 6.50 -1.49 -11.27
CA LEU A 29 5.87 -2.78 -11.49
C LEU A 29 5.12 -2.81 -12.83
N LYS A 30 5.32 -3.88 -13.60
CA LYS A 30 4.66 -4.10 -14.88
C LYS A 30 3.93 -5.44 -14.92
N VAL A 31 2.71 -5.41 -15.44
CA VAL A 31 1.95 -6.61 -15.78
C VAL A 31 2.60 -7.27 -17.00
N GLY A 32 2.80 -8.58 -16.94
CA GLY A 32 3.59 -9.38 -17.88
C GLY A 32 5.08 -9.49 -17.57
N ALA A 33 5.59 -8.80 -16.53
CA ALA A 33 6.99 -8.91 -16.09
C ALA A 33 7.08 -9.39 -14.64
N GLU A 34 6.76 -8.53 -13.68
CA GLU A 34 6.75 -8.91 -12.26
C GLU A 34 5.40 -9.45 -11.78
N LEU A 35 4.31 -9.02 -12.41
CA LEU A 35 2.97 -9.53 -12.18
C LEU A 35 2.52 -10.26 -13.43
N GLU A 36 2.23 -11.56 -13.35
CA GLU A 36 1.78 -12.34 -14.53
C GLU A 36 0.50 -11.75 -15.15
N HIS A 37 -0.39 -11.23 -14.29
CA HIS A 37 -1.64 -10.57 -14.66
C HIS A 37 -1.94 -9.46 -13.65
N GLN A 38 -2.87 -8.57 -14.00
CA GLN A 38 -3.41 -7.61 -13.03
C GLN A 38 -3.92 -8.33 -11.78
N ALA A 39 -3.80 -7.69 -10.62
CA ALA A 39 -4.23 -8.22 -9.34
C ALA A 39 -5.76 -8.15 -9.18
N ASP A 40 -6.31 -9.06 -8.38
CA ASP A 40 -7.71 -9.04 -7.97
C ASP A 40 -7.94 -8.13 -6.75
N ILE A 41 -6.92 -8.02 -5.89
CA ILE A 41 -6.95 -7.22 -4.65
C ILE A 41 -5.65 -6.41 -4.55
N LEU A 42 -5.77 -5.11 -4.33
CA LEU A 42 -4.68 -4.21 -3.97
C LEU A 42 -4.80 -3.86 -2.49
N VAL A 43 -3.78 -4.18 -1.70
CA VAL A 43 -3.71 -3.80 -0.28
C VAL A 43 -2.66 -2.71 -0.13
N SER A 44 -3.05 -1.53 0.38
CA SER A 44 -2.13 -0.40 0.61
C SER A 44 -2.16 0.00 2.08
N GLU A 45 -0.99 -0.06 2.73
CA GLU A 45 -0.81 0.36 4.12
C GLU A 45 -0.28 1.81 4.22
N VAL A 46 -0.19 2.55 3.11
CA VAL A 46 0.33 3.93 3.02
C VAL A 46 -0.63 4.97 3.65
N LEU A 47 -1.41 4.58 4.67
CA LEU A 47 -2.31 5.46 5.44
C LEU A 47 -1.73 5.78 6.81
N SER A 48 -0.40 5.73 6.94
CA SER A 48 0.29 5.99 8.21
C SER A 48 0.16 7.47 8.58
N SER A 49 -0.72 7.75 9.54
CA SER A 49 -0.88 9.02 10.29
C SER A 49 -1.40 10.24 9.50
N GLU A 50 -0.90 10.50 8.31
CA GLU A 50 -1.34 11.58 7.44
C GLU A 50 -2.11 10.98 6.27
N LEU A 51 -3.38 10.61 6.50
CA LEU A 51 -4.30 10.07 5.49
C LEU A 51 -4.27 10.80 4.12
N LEU A 52 -3.77 12.04 4.11
CA LEU A 52 -3.67 12.96 2.98
C LEU A 52 -2.26 13.55 2.80
N GLY A 53 -1.20 12.85 3.21
CA GLY A 53 0.17 13.28 2.91
C GLY A 53 0.33 13.53 1.40
N GLU A 54 1.05 14.58 1.02
CA GLU A 54 1.24 14.91 -0.40
C GLU A 54 1.77 13.67 -1.14
N HIS A 55 1.11 13.31 -2.24
CA HIS A 55 1.41 12.17 -3.12
C HIS A 55 0.85 10.78 -2.79
N VAL A 56 0.20 10.56 -1.63
CA VAL A 56 -0.39 9.24 -1.31
C VAL A 56 -1.56 8.88 -2.26
N LEU A 57 -2.50 9.82 -2.45
CA LEU A 57 -3.68 9.57 -3.28
C LEU A 57 -3.34 9.33 -4.77
N PRO A 58 -2.50 10.15 -5.43
CA PRO A 58 -2.10 9.92 -6.81
C PRO A 58 -1.39 8.57 -7.02
N SER A 59 -0.52 8.16 -6.10
CA SER A 59 0.19 6.88 -6.19
C SER A 59 -0.75 5.68 -6.09
N ILE A 60 -1.73 5.71 -5.17
CA ILE A 60 -2.73 4.64 -5.06
C ILE A 60 -3.61 4.60 -6.31
N GLU A 61 -4.00 5.76 -6.85
CA GLU A 61 -4.84 5.83 -8.03
C GLU A 61 -4.13 5.33 -9.30
N GLU A 62 -2.85 5.67 -9.47
CA GLU A 62 -2.02 5.15 -10.57
C GLU A 62 -1.83 3.63 -10.45
N ALA A 63 -1.49 3.14 -9.25
CA ALA A 63 -1.33 1.71 -8.99
C ALA A 63 -2.62 0.94 -9.27
N ARG A 64 -3.78 1.47 -8.85
CA ARG A 64 -5.09 0.91 -9.18
C ARG A 64 -5.32 0.85 -10.70
N ARG A 65 -5.02 1.92 -11.44
CA ARG A 65 -5.23 1.96 -12.90
C ARG A 65 -4.37 0.93 -13.64
N ARG A 66 -3.11 0.77 -13.25
CA ARG A 66 -2.16 -0.11 -13.96
C ARG A 66 -2.22 -1.56 -13.50
N LEU A 67 -2.32 -1.77 -12.19
CA LEU A 67 -2.05 -3.07 -11.56
C LEU A 67 -3.32 -3.82 -11.15
N LEU A 68 -4.49 -3.17 -11.09
CA LEU A 68 -5.73 -3.81 -10.64
C LEU A 68 -6.65 -4.14 -11.83
N LYS A 69 -7.27 -5.32 -11.81
CA LYS A 69 -8.28 -5.71 -12.82
C LYS A 69 -9.49 -4.78 -12.79
N PRO A 70 -10.23 -4.63 -13.90
CA PRO A 70 -11.58 -4.07 -13.87
C PRO A 70 -12.45 -4.83 -12.85
N GLY A 71 -12.97 -4.11 -11.85
CA GLY A 71 -13.75 -4.71 -10.74
C GLY A 71 -12.92 -5.27 -9.58
N GLY A 72 -11.59 -5.18 -9.62
CA GLY A 72 -10.72 -5.54 -8.50
C GLY A 72 -10.94 -4.62 -7.29
N ARG A 73 -10.59 -5.10 -6.11
CA ARG A 73 -10.86 -4.42 -4.82
C ARG A 73 -9.61 -3.75 -4.27
N VAL A 74 -9.76 -2.56 -3.70
CA VAL A 74 -8.71 -1.90 -2.92
C VAL A 74 -9.04 -2.03 -1.43
N ILE A 75 -8.04 -2.36 -0.62
CA ILE A 75 -8.13 -2.44 0.84
C ILE A 75 -7.08 -1.50 1.45
N PRO A 76 -7.51 -0.56 2.33
CA PRO A 76 -8.89 -0.27 2.69
C PRO A 76 -9.65 0.41 1.54
N ALA A 77 -10.97 0.21 1.50
CA ALA A 77 -11.83 0.75 0.43
C ALA A 77 -12.13 2.24 0.60
N SER A 78 -12.08 2.75 1.83
CA SER A 78 -12.30 4.15 2.18
C SER A 78 -11.66 4.47 3.52
N GLY A 79 -11.41 5.76 3.76
CA GLY A 79 -10.93 6.30 5.04
C GLY A 79 -11.45 7.71 5.24
N SER A 80 -11.58 8.16 6.48
CA SER A 80 -12.05 9.50 6.83
C SER A 80 -11.09 10.16 7.83
N VAL A 81 -10.90 11.48 7.68
CA VAL A 81 -10.12 12.30 8.61
C VAL A 81 -11.07 13.14 9.44
N SER A 82 -10.92 13.11 10.76
CA SER A 82 -11.66 13.96 11.69
C SER A 82 -10.70 14.90 12.40
N ALA A 83 -10.99 16.19 12.36
CA ALA A 83 -10.24 17.21 13.10
C ALA A 83 -11.07 17.70 14.29
N ARG A 84 -10.43 17.82 15.46
CA ARG A 84 -11.02 18.45 16.65
C ARG A 84 -10.15 19.60 17.08
N ARG A 85 -10.74 20.80 17.21
CA ARG A 85 -10.08 21.95 17.81
C ARG A 85 -9.87 21.70 19.29
N VAL A 86 -8.65 21.93 19.77
CA VAL A 86 -8.30 21.95 21.20
C VAL A 86 -8.04 23.40 21.64
N PRO A 87 -8.48 23.83 22.83
CA PRO A 87 -8.11 25.13 23.38
C PRO A 87 -6.59 25.20 23.57
N GLY A 88 -5.97 26.28 23.09
CA GLY A 88 -4.56 26.54 23.36
C GLY A 88 -4.38 27.05 24.78
N GLN A 89 -3.49 26.44 25.56
CA GLN A 89 -2.99 27.06 26.79
C GLN A 89 -2.07 28.22 26.38
N CYS A 90 -2.55 29.44 26.57
CA CYS A 90 -1.68 30.60 26.63
C CYS A 90 -1.02 30.57 28.01
N ASP A 91 0.18 30.00 28.10
CA ASP A 91 1.04 30.24 29.26
C ASP A 91 1.37 31.73 29.29
N SER A 92 1.10 32.35 30.44
CA SER A 92 1.20 33.80 30.70
C SER A 92 2.63 34.26 30.95
#